data_AF-A0AAY5EFR1-F1
#
_entry.id   AF-A0AAY5EFR1-F1
#
_cell.length_a   1.000
_cell.length_b   1.000
_cell.length_c   1.000
_cell.angle_alpha   90.00
_cell.angle_beta   90.00
_cell.angle_gamma   90.00
#
_symmetry.space_group_name_H-M   'P 1'
#
loop_
_entity.id
_entity.type
_entity.pdbx_description
1 polymer ?
#
loop_
_entity_poly.entity_id
_entity_poly.type
_entity_poly.pdbx_seq_one_letter_code
_entity_poly.pdbx_strand_id
1 'polypeptide(L)'
;MSCWLRKETLVLAEDYIDFCTGIRRTPPSESAEAMRCLAKEMERQHLSKFRSLSQRLLGACGSDPSTCLRSVMAELVNDGKLNWGRVVSLFTFTGVLATELFSRGEGPECCRSLAETIADYLGGEKRDWLEENEGWEGFCRFFRGMGHVGQESSMKTALFAAAGVGLAGLTFLLVR
;
A
#
# COMPACT_ATOMS: atom_id res chain seq x y z
N MET A 1 20.58 -6.41 12.79
CA MET A 1 19.85 -5.12 12.73
C MET A 1 18.66 -5.16 11.76
N SER A 2 18.39 -6.27 11.07
CA SER A 2 17.36 -6.44 10.02
C SER A 2 15.89 -6.42 10.48
N CYS A 3 15.59 -6.40 11.78
CA CYS A 3 14.22 -6.56 12.29
C CYS A 3 13.45 -5.22 12.40
N TRP A 4 14.16 -4.08 12.49
CA TRP A 4 13.52 -2.82 12.84
C TRP A 4 12.60 -2.27 11.74
N LEU A 5 13.07 -2.19 10.49
CA LEU A 5 12.24 -1.72 9.35
C LEU A 5 11.04 -2.62 9.09
N ARG A 6 11.20 -3.95 9.22
CA ARG A 6 10.08 -4.90 9.16
C ARG A 6 9.05 -4.60 10.24
N LYS A 7 9.49 -4.42 11.49
CA LYS A 7 8.60 -4.12 12.62
C LYS A 7 7.88 -2.79 12.43
N GLU A 8 8.58 -1.75 12.00
CA GLU A 8 7.98 -0.44 11.73
C GLU A 8 6.95 -0.52 10.59
N THR A 9 7.29 -1.23 9.51
CA THR A 9 6.37 -1.48 8.39
C THR A 9 5.13 -2.24 8.84
N LEU A 10 5.29 -3.24 9.72
CA LEU A 10 4.17 -4.00 10.26
C LEU A 10 3.20 -3.10 11.03
N VAL A 11 3.71 -2.29 11.95
CA VAL A 11 2.89 -1.33 12.71
C VAL A 11 2.15 -0.37 11.77
N LEU A 12 2.82 0.11 10.72
CA LEU A 12 2.22 0.99 9.73
C LEU A 12 1.11 0.30 8.90
N ALA A 13 1.33 -0.95 8.50
CA ALA A 13 0.36 -1.73 7.74
C ALA A 13 -0.86 -2.11 8.59
N GLU A 14 -0.65 -2.56 9.83
CA GLU A 14 -1.73 -2.83 10.79
C GLU A 14 -2.56 -1.57 11.04
N ASP A 15 -1.92 -0.42 11.28
CA ASP A 15 -2.61 0.85 11.46
C ASP A 15 -3.51 1.20 10.28
N TYR A 16 -2.99 1.11 9.05
CA TYR A 16 -3.72 1.49 7.86
C TYR A 16 -4.89 0.53 7.56
N ILE A 17 -4.69 -0.78 7.78
CA ILE A 17 -5.73 -1.78 7.61
C ILE A 17 -6.85 -1.58 8.64
N ASP A 18 -6.51 -1.39 9.91
CA ASP A 18 -7.47 -1.10 10.98
C ASP A 18 -8.26 0.18 10.68
N PHE A 19 -7.57 1.21 10.22
CA PHE A 19 -8.22 2.45 9.77
C PHE A 19 -9.21 2.21 8.61
N CYS A 20 -8.88 1.35 7.64
CA CYS A 20 -9.76 1.03 6.52
C CYS A 20 -10.97 0.18 6.93
N THR A 21 -10.82 -0.73 7.90
CA THR A 21 -11.90 -1.59 8.41
C THR A 21 -12.79 -0.88 9.43
N GLY A 22 -12.52 0.40 9.72
CA GLY A 22 -13.38 1.26 10.55
C GLY A 22 -12.96 1.36 12.02
N ILE A 23 -11.83 0.78 12.40
CA ILE A 23 -11.26 0.92 13.74
C ILE A 23 -10.68 2.32 13.90
N ARG A 24 -11.25 3.10 14.82
CA ARG A 24 -10.81 4.47 15.08
C ARG A 24 -9.72 4.51 16.15
N ARG A 25 -8.50 4.83 15.73
CA ARG A 25 -7.37 5.13 16.61
C ARG A 25 -6.62 6.36 16.12
N THR A 26 -5.99 7.08 17.03
CA THR A 26 -5.00 8.11 16.70
C THR A 26 -3.84 7.46 15.94
N PRO A 27 -3.34 8.07 14.85
CA PRO A 27 -2.18 7.54 14.16
C PRO A 27 -1.00 7.35 15.13
N PRO A 28 -0.34 6.17 15.15
CA PRO A 28 0.75 5.88 16.09
C PRO A 28 2.05 6.62 15.75
N SER A 29 2.16 7.17 14.54
CA SER A 29 3.32 7.89 14.04
C SER A 29 2.90 8.89 12.95
N GLU A 30 3.82 9.79 12.61
CA GLU A 30 3.65 10.68 11.46
C GLU A 30 3.55 9.90 10.13
N SER A 31 4.33 8.82 9.99
CA SER A 31 4.27 7.96 8.79
C SER A 31 2.90 7.33 8.62
N ALA A 32 2.24 6.95 9.72
CA ALA A 32 0.87 6.44 9.71
C ALA A 32 -0.14 7.51 9.29
N GLU A 33 -0.03 8.72 9.83
CA GLU A 33 -0.87 9.84 9.42
C GLU A 33 -0.72 10.15 7.91
N ALA A 34 0.53 10.25 7.44
CA ALA A 34 0.86 10.49 6.04
C ALA A 34 0.30 9.37 5.13
N MET A 35 0.46 8.11 5.52
CA MET A 35 -0.03 6.96 4.75
C MET A 35 -1.56 6.96 4.67
N ARG A 36 -2.26 7.19 5.80
CA ARG A 36 -3.72 7.33 5.82
C ARG A 36 -4.20 8.40 4.86
N CYS A 37 -3.55 9.57 4.86
CA CYS A 37 -3.88 10.69 3.98
C CYS A 37 -3.67 10.35 2.51
N LEU A 38 -2.44 9.94 2.14
CA LEU A 38 -2.07 9.71 0.74
C LEU A 38 -2.81 8.54 0.12
N ALA A 39 -2.93 7.43 0.85
CA ALA A 39 -3.57 6.24 0.32
C ALA A 39 -5.08 6.44 0.16
N LYS A 40 -5.76 7.17 1.06
CA LYS A 40 -7.19 7.51 0.87
C LYS A 40 -7.41 8.50 -0.26
N GLU A 41 -6.51 9.46 -0.45
CA GLU A 41 -6.61 10.37 -1.59
C GLU A 41 -6.43 9.61 -2.92
N MET A 42 -5.46 8.69 -2.99
CA MET A 42 -5.27 7.83 -4.15
C MET A 42 -6.47 6.89 -4.38
N GLU A 43 -7.03 6.31 -3.31
CA GLU A 43 -8.24 5.50 -3.36
C GLU A 43 -9.40 6.31 -3.96
N ARG A 44 -9.64 7.52 -3.46
CA ARG A 44 -10.73 8.40 -3.91
C ARG A 44 -10.63 8.72 -5.40
N GLN A 45 -9.43 8.96 -5.91
CA GLN A 45 -9.19 9.30 -7.32
C GLN A 45 -9.33 8.11 -8.27
N HIS A 46 -9.14 6.87 -7.78
CA HIS A 46 -9.13 5.66 -8.61
C HIS A 46 -10.03 4.55 -8.07
N LEU A 47 -11.07 4.91 -7.33
CA LEU A 47 -11.90 4.00 -6.53
C LEU A 47 -12.45 2.82 -7.34
N SER A 48 -13.01 3.08 -8.52
CA SER A 48 -13.58 2.05 -9.40
C SER A 48 -12.53 1.03 -9.85
N LYS A 49 -11.30 1.49 -10.13
CA LYS A 49 -10.20 0.61 -10.52
C LYS A 49 -9.75 -0.25 -9.34
N PHE A 50 -9.49 0.33 -8.18
CA PHE A 50 -9.08 -0.45 -7.01
C PHE A 50 -10.14 -1.48 -6.58
N ARG A 51 -11.43 -1.11 -6.58
CA ARG A 51 -12.53 -2.05 -6.29
C ARG A 51 -12.64 -3.18 -7.31
N SER A 52 -12.55 -2.86 -8.60
CA SER A 52 -12.60 -3.92 -9.62
C SER A 52 -11.40 -4.88 -9.53
N LEU A 53 -10.21 -4.36 -9.24
CA LEU A 53 -9.01 -5.18 -9.02
C LEU A 53 -9.15 -6.06 -7.78
N SER A 54 -9.64 -5.51 -6.66
CA SER A 54 -9.80 -6.29 -5.41
C SER A 54 -10.83 -7.40 -5.58
N GLN A 55 -11.98 -7.12 -6.22
CA GLN A 55 -13.01 -8.13 -6.49
C GLN A 55 -12.50 -9.24 -7.40
N ARG A 56 -11.73 -8.90 -8.44
CA ARG A 56 -11.10 -9.88 -9.34
C ARG A 56 -10.05 -10.71 -8.63
N LEU A 57 -9.20 -10.07 -7.82
CA LEU A 57 -8.21 -10.77 -7.01
C LEU A 57 -8.92 -11.77 -6.11
N LEU A 58 -9.89 -11.35 -5.30
CA LEU A 58 -10.65 -12.23 -4.41
C LEU A 58 -11.49 -13.31 -5.13
N GLY A 59 -11.80 -13.13 -6.41
CA GLY A 59 -12.46 -14.17 -7.22
C GLY A 59 -11.49 -15.20 -7.79
N ALA A 60 -10.24 -14.80 -8.05
CA ALA A 60 -9.17 -15.67 -8.55
C ALA A 60 -8.41 -16.37 -7.42
N CYS A 61 -8.28 -15.71 -6.28
CA CYS A 61 -7.70 -16.23 -5.07
C CYS A 61 -8.68 -17.22 -4.45
N GLY A 62 -8.21 -18.44 -4.20
CA GLY A 62 -8.95 -19.39 -3.39
C GLY A 62 -8.97 -18.94 -1.92
N SER A 63 -8.46 -19.78 -1.03
CA SER A 63 -8.55 -19.56 0.42
C SER A 63 -7.47 -18.64 1.02
N ASP A 64 -6.54 -18.09 0.23
CA ASP A 64 -5.41 -17.30 0.76
C ASP A 64 -5.19 -15.96 0.03
N PRO A 65 -5.82 -14.88 0.53
CA PRO A 65 -5.63 -13.52 0.01
C PRO A 65 -4.20 -12.99 0.12
N SER A 66 -3.41 -13.46 1.09
CA SER A 66 -2.04 -13.00 1.32
C SER A 66 -1.09 -13.48 0.24
N THR A 67 -1.20 -14.74 -0.18
CA THR A 67 -0.45 -15.27 -1.34
C THR A 67 -0.76 -14.50 -2.62
N CYS A 68 -2.00 -14.07 -2.81
CA CYS A 68 -2.37 -13.26 -3.96
C CYS A 68 -1.84 -11.82 -3.88
N LEU A 69 -1.92 -11.19 -2.71
CA LEU A 69 -1.31 -9.89 -2.47
C LEU A 69 0.21 -9.95 -2.74
N ARG A 70 0.84 -11.07 -2.38
CA ARG A 70 2.25 -11.34 -2.63
C ARG A 70 2.60 -11.34 -4.12
N SER A 71 1.81 -12.00 -4.96
CA SER A 71 1.98 -11.96 -6.42
C SER A 71 1.81 -10.55 -6.98
N VAL A 72 0.82 -9.80 -6.47
CA VAL A 72 0.62 -8.39 -6.81
C VAL A 72 1.85 -7.54 -6.48
N MET A 73 2.44 -7.73 -5.29
CA MET A 73 3.62 -6.98 -4.85
C MET A 73 4.86 -7.27 -5.71
N ALA A 74 5.11 -8.54 -6.03
CA ALA A 74 6.24 -8.92 -6.88
C ALA A 74 6.19 -8.20 -8.23
N GLU A 75 5.00 -8.07 -8.80
CA GLU A 75 4.78 -7.48 -10.11
C GLU A 75 4.77 -5.95 -10.10
N LEU A 76 4.28 -5.35 -9.01
CA LEU A 76 4.34 -3.91 -8.78
C LEU A 76 5.77 -3.36 -8.80
N VAL A 77 6.79 -4.22 -8.62
CA VAL A 77 8.22 -3.88 -8.66
C VAL A 77 8.99 -4.69 -9.71
N ASN A 78 8.30 -5.28 -10.71
CA ASN A 78 8.92 -6.17 -11.71
C ASN A 78 9.97 -5.47 -12.57
N ASP A 79 9.79 -4.17 -12.85
CA ASP A 79 10.75 -3.36 -13.62
C ASP A 79 11.96 -2.88 -12.80
N GLY A 80 12.09 -3.35 -11.55
CA GLY A 80 13.17 -2.98 -10.63
C GLY A 80 13.05 -1.58 -10.02
N LYS A 81 11.98 -0.82 -10.27
CA LYS A 81 11.86 0.58 -9.87
C LYS A 81 10.84 0.80 -8.76
N LEU A 82 11.25 0.61 -7.51
CA LEU A 82 10.43 1.01 -6.36
C LEU A 82 10.50 2.53 -6.13
N ASN A 83 9.37 3.13 -5.76
CA ASN A 83 9.28 4.53 -5.32
C ASN A 83 8.12 4.69 -4.31
N TRP A 84 8.09 5.81 -3.59
CA TRP A 84 7.04 6.06 -2.58
C TRP A 84 5.62 6.03 -3.14
N GLY A 85 5.40 6.46 -4.39
CA GLY A 85 4.08 6.38 -5.04
C GLY A 85 3.58 4.94 -5.23
N ARG A 86 4.49 4.02 -5.56
CA ARG A 86 4.22 2.58 -5.65
C ARG A 86 3.94 1.96 -4.29
N VAL A 87 4.70 2.37 -3.26
CA VAL A 87 4.41 1.98 -1.86
C VAL A 87 3.01 2.44 -1.46
N VAL A 88 2.64 3.71 -1.72
CA VAL A 88 1.28 4.22 -1.43
C VAL A 88 0.21 3.44 -2.21
N SER A 89 0.47 3.08 -3.47
CA SER A 89 -0.46 2.29 -4.28
C SER A 89 -0.69 0.89 -3.70
N LEU A 90 0.36 0.26 -3.19
CA LEU A 90 0.28 -1.02 -2.49
C LEU A 90 -0.60 -0.91 -1.23
N PHE A 91 -0.33 0.06 -0.36
CA PHE A 91 -1.15 0.29 0.83
C PHE A 91 -2.61 0.57 0.46
N THR A 92 -2.84 1.43 -0.53
CA THR A 92 -4.17 1.74 -1.06
C THR A 92 -4.93 0.48 -1.46
N PHE A 93 -4.30 -0.38 -2.27
CA PHE A 93 -4.89 -1.62 -2.71
C PHE A 93 -5.20 -2.56 -1.53
N THR A 94 -4.27 -2.72 -0.59
CA THR A 94 -4.48 -3.56 0.59
C THR A 94 -5.61 -3.05 1.48
N GLY A 95 -5.77 -1.73 1.64
CA GLY A 95 -6.90 -1.15 2.38
C GLY A 95 -8.25 -1.48 1.75
N VAL A 96 -8.35 -1.40 0.41
CA VAL A 96 -9.56 -1.80 -0.33
C VAL A 96 -9.80 -3.31 -0.21
N LEU A 97 -8.75 -4.12 -0.32
CA LEU A 97 -8.82 -5.57 -0.15
C LEU A 97 -9.30 -5.96 1.25
N ALA A 98 -8.74 -5.35 2.29
CA ALA A 98 -9.13 -5.59 3.68
C ALA A 98 -10.58 -5.18 3.95
N THR A 99 -11.04 -4.05 3.39
CA THR A 99 -12.44 -3.60 3.52
C THR A 99 -13.41 -4.61 2.90
N GLU A 100 -13.07 -5.15 1.73
CA GLU A 100 -13.88 -6.14 1.02
C GLU A 100 -13.89 -7.49 1.75
N LEU A 101 -12.74 -7.95 2.26
CA LEU A 101 -12.62 -9.16 3.08
C LEU A 101 -13.44 -9.04 4.37
N PHE A 102 -13.31 -7.92 5.09
CA PHE A 102 -14.09 -7.66 6.30
C PHE A 102 -15.60 -7.67 6.03
N SER A 103 -16.02 -7.12 4.88
CA SER A 103 -17.43 -7.12 4.44
C SER A 103 -17.96 -8.53 4.12
N ARG A 104 -17.07 -9.48 3.79
CA ARG A 104 -17.40 -10.90 3.56
C ARG A 104 -17.39 -11.74 4.84
N GLY A 105 -17.07 -11.14 5.99
CA GLY A 105 -16.97 -11.83 7.27
C GLY A 105 -15.62 -12.53 7.49
N GLU A 106 -14.62 -12.26 6.65
CA GLU A 106 -13.26 -12.77 6.85
C GLU A 106 -12.67 -12.13 8.12
N GLY A 107 -12.14 -12.98 9.00
CA GLY A 107 -11.80 -12.59 10.36
C GLY A 107 -10.53 -11.71 10.48
N PRO A 108 -10.24 -11.22 11.71
CA PRO A 108 -9.06 -10.41 12.02
C PRO A 108 -7.72 -11.04 11.62
N GLU A 109 -7.66 -12.38 11.59
CA GLU A 109 -6.48 -13.14 11.20
C GLU A 109 -6.08 -12.90 9.73
N CYS A 110 -7.05 -12.71 8.84
CA CYS A 110 -6.75 -12.39 7.44
C CYS A 110 -6.12 -10.99 7.32
N CYS A 111 -6.67 -10.00 8.04
CA CYS A 111 -6.11 -8.65 8.09
C CYS A 111 -4.68 -8.62 8.65
N ARG A 112 -4.40 -9.41 9.69
CA ARG A 112 -3.03 -9.58 10.22
C ARG A 112 -2.09 -10.16 9.17
N SER A 113 -2.53 -11.21 8.47
CA SER A 113 -1.71 -11.84 7.43
C SER A 113 -1.37 -10.88 6.28
N LEU A 114 -2.30 -10.01 5.87
CA LEU A 114 -2.02 -8.96 4.88
C LEU A 114 -0.95 -7.98 5.37
N ALA A 115 -1.03 -7.56 6.63
CA ALA A 115 -0.04 -6.65 7.24
C ALA A 115 1.35 -7.29 7.30
N GLU A 116 1.43 -8.55 7.74
CA GLU A 116 2.66 -9.34 7.77
C GLU A 116 3.27 -9.49 6.38
N THR A 117 2.44 -9.76 5.37
CA THR A 117 2.91 -9.92 3.97
C THR A 117 3.53 -8.63 3.45
N ILE A 118 2.96 -7.46 3.75
CA ILE A 118 3.56 -6.16 3.41
C ILE A 118 4.87 -5.96 4.16
N ALA A 119 4.90 -6.26 5.46
CA ALA A 119 6.08 -6.08 6.30
C ALA A 119 7.25 -6.95 5.83
N ASP A 120 6.99 -8.21 5.48
CA ASP A 120 7.97 -9.13 4.92
C ASP A 120 8.50 -8.63 3.58
N TYR A 121 7.63 -8.13 2.70
CA TYR A 121 8.05 -7.64 1.40
C TYR A 121 8.86 -6.35 1.50
N LEU A 122 8.32 -5.31 2.13
CA LEU A 122 8.97 -4.00 2.15
C LEU A 122 10.13 -3.96 3.15
N GLY A 123 9.90 -4.40 4.38
CA GLY A 123 10.91 -4.36 5.44
C GLY A 123 11.88 -5.54 5.45
N GLY A 124 11.60 -6.60 4.71
CA GLY A 124 12.50 -7.73 4.48
C GLY A 124 13.20 -7.65 3.13
N GLU A 125 12.47 -7.85 2.03
CA GLU A 125 13.06 -7.98 0.69
C GLU A 125 13.42 -6.67 0.02
N LYS A 126 12.63 -5.61 0.23
CA LYS A 126 12.92 -4.27 -0.28
C LYS A 126 13.56 -3.38 0.78
N ARG A 127 14.16 -4.01 1.81
CA ARG A 127 14.82 -3.32 2.91
C ARG A 127 15.91 -2.38 2.42
N ASP A 128 16.79 -2.85 1.54
CA ASP A 128 17.92 -2.03 1.07
C ASP A 128 17.41 -0.75 0.37
N TRP A 129 16.33 -0.85 -0.42
CA TRP A 129 15.67 0.33 -1.00
C TRP A 129 15.09 1.25 0.07
N LEU A 130 14.42 0.72 1.10
CA LEU A 130 13.94 1.54 2.21
C LEU A 130 15.09 2.25 2.92
N GLU A 131 16.20 1.57 3.22
CA GLU A 131 17.37 2.16 3.87
C GLU A 131 18.01 3.26 3.00
N GLU A 132 18.18 3.02 1.71
CA GLU A 132 18.67 4.01 0.72
C GLU A 132 17.75 5.24 0.61
N ASN A 133 16.47 5.09 0.95
CA ASN A 133 15.47 6.16 0.93
C ASN A 133 15.10 6.66 2.34
N GLU A 134 16.00 6.49 3.32
CA GLU A 134 15.86 7.00 4.70
C GLU A 134 14.65 6.43 5.47
N GLY A 135 14.22 5.21 5.12
CA GLY A 135 13.13 4.49 5.76
C GLY A 135 11.81 5.27 5.73
N TRP A 136 10.98 5.06 6.76
CA TRP A 136 9.69 5.73 6.86
C TRP A 136 9.82 7.22 7.23
N GLU A 137 10.98 7.68 7.71
CA GLU A 137 11.27 9.12 7.83
C GLU A 137 11.40 9.79 6.47
N GLY A 138 12.07 9.14 5.50
CA GLY A 138 12.14 9.60 4.12
C GLY A 138 10.77 9.67 3.46
N PHE A 139 9.87 8.74 3.78
CA PHE A 139 8.46 8.83 3.37
C PHE A 139 7.76 10.06 3.94
N CYS A 140 7.95 10.38 5.23
CA CYS A 140 7.38 11.60 5.82
C CYS A 140 7.91 12.87 5.13
N ARG A 141 9.20 12.91 4.77
CA ARG A 141 9.78 14.03 3.99
C ARG A 141 9.15 14.14 2.61
N PHE A 142 8.97 13.01 1.92
CA PHE A 142 8.23 12.95 0.66
C PHE A 142 6.81 13.51 0.82
N PHE A 143 6.12 13.15 1.91
CA PHE A 143 4.78 13.68 2.23
C PHE A 143 4.76 15.18 2.45
N ARG A 144 5.65 15.72 3.30
CA ARG A 144 5.76 17.16 3.56
C ARG A 144 6.14 17.95 2.31
N GLY A 145 7.01 17.39 1.47
CA GLY A 145 7.42 17.97 0.19
C GLY A 145 6.25 18.19 -0.76
N MET A 146 5.21 17.34 -0.70
CA MET A 146 3.97 17.54 -1.46
C MET A 146 3.16 18.76 -0.99
N GLY A 147 3.33 19.21 0.25
CA GLY A 147 2.65 20.40 0.80
C GLY A 147 3.33 21.74 0.50
N HIS A 148 4.63 21.75 0.20
CA HIS A 148 5.43 22.96 0.00
C HIS A 148 5.56 23.39 -1.48
N VAL A 149 5.16 22.54 -2.43
CA VAL A 149 5.14 22.89 -3.86
C VAL A 149 3.81 23.57 -4.20
N GLY A 150 3.90 24.79 -4.72
CA GLY A 150 2.75 25.59 -5.17
C GLY A 150 1.74 24.77 -5.96
N GLN A 151 0.48 24.99 -5.59
CA GLN A 151 -0.71 24.21 -5.92
C GLN A 151 -0.83 23.77 -7.40
N GLU A 152 -1.38 22.56 -7.56
CA GLU A 152 -2.00 21.95 -8.75
C GLU A 152 -1.14 21.14 -9.74
N SER A 153 0.12 21.47 -10.03
CA SER A 153 0.86 20.81 -11.13
C SER A 153 1.76 19.64 -10.69
N SER A 154 2.41 19.71 -9.53
CA SER A 154 3.36 18.69 -9.06
C SER A 154 2.69 17.44 -8.47
N MET A 155 1.54 17.63 -7.80
CA MET A 155 0.73 16.51 -7.28
C MET A 155 0.21 15.62 -8.41
N LYS A 156 -0.18 16.21 -9.55
CA LYS A 156 -0.55 15.45 -10.75
C LYS A 156 0.65 14.64 -11.24
N THR A 157 1.86 15.21 -11.31
CA THR A 157 3.05 14.51 -11.84
C THR A 157 3.55 13.36 -10.95
N ALA A 158 3.59 13.52 -9.62
CA ALA A 158 3.97 12.43 -8.71
C ALA A 158 2.92 11.32 -8.65
N LEU A 159 1.64 11.69 -8.69
CA LEU A 159 0.51 10.77 -8.82
C LEU A 159 0.50 10.08 -10.18
N PHE A 160 0.82 10.74 -11.30
CA PHE A 160 0.95 10.13 -12.63
C PHE A 160 2.17 9.20 -12.71
N ALA A 161 3.26 9.48 -11.99
CA ALA A 161 4.38 8.55 -11.88
C ALA A 161 4.00 7.27 -11.10
N ALA A 162 3.12 7.37 -10.11
CA ALA A 162 2.56 6.22 -9.37
C ALA A 162 1.46 5.49 -10.17
N ALA A 163 0.52 6.24 -10.77
CA ALA A 163 -0.65 5.73 -11.48
C ALA A 163 -0.33 5.22 -12.90
N GLY A 164 0.72 5.74 -13.54
CA GLY A 164 1.15 5.36 -14.88
C GLY A 164 1.78 3.96 -14.95
N VAL A 165 2.30 3.43 -13.83
CA VAL A 165 2.92 2.10 -13.79
C VAL A 165 2.27 1.18 -12.77
N GLY A 166 1.84 1.68 -11.60
CA GLY A 166 1.25 0.86 -10.54
C GLY A 166 -0.10 0.26 -10.91
N LEU A 167 -1.02 1.04 -11.46
CA LEU A 167 -2.36 0.57 -11.86
C LEU A 167 -2.35 -0.22 -13.19
N ALA A 168 -1.52 0.19 -14.16
CA ALA A 168 -1.38 -0.52 -15.43
C ALA A 168 -0.76 -1.92 -15.23
N GLY A 169 0.27 -2.03 -14.37
CA GLY A 169 0.85 -3.30 -13.95
C GLY A 169 -0.18 -4.20 -13.28
N LEU A 170 -0.94 -3.67 -12.30
CA LEU A 170 -2.01 -4.42 -11.63
C LEU A 170 -3.10 -4.94 -12.59
N THR A 171 -3.50 -4.14 -13.58
CA THR A 171 -4.46 -4.59 -14.60
C THR A 171 -3.90 -5.66 -15.53
N PHE A 172 -2.61 -5.63 -15.84
CA PHE A 172 -1.95 -6.61 -16.71
C PHE A 172 -1.95 -8.02 -16.09
N LEU A 173 -1.82 -8.11 -14.76
CA LEU A 173 -1.78 -9.39 -14.04
C LEU A 173 -3.10 -10.15 -14.01
N LEU A 174 -4.22 -9.44 -14.10
CA LEU A 174 -5.53 -10.05 -13.94
C LEU A 174 -6.17 -10.43 -15.28
N VAL A 175 -5.55 -10.06 -16.41
CA VAL A 175 -6.03 -10.33 -17.80
C VAL A 175 -5.30 -11.53 -18.44
N ARG A 176 -4.33 -12.13 -17.75
CA ARG A 176 -3.73 -13.42 -18.14
C ARG A 176 -4.31 -14.55 -17.31
#